data_AF-A0AAN7Q4M3-F1
#
_entry.id   AF-A0AAN7Q4M3-F1
#
_cell.length_a   1.000
_cell.length_b   1.000
_cell.length_c   1.000
_cell.angle_alpha   90.00
_cell.angle_beta   90.00
_cell.angle_gamma   90.00
#
_symmetry.space_group_name_H-M   'P 1'
#
loop_
_entity.id
_entity.type
_entity.pdbx_description
1 polymer ?
#
loop_
_entity_poly.entity_id
_entity_poly.type
_entity_poly.pdbx_seq_one_letter_code
_entity_poly.pdbx_strand_id
1 'polypeptide(L)'
;MRFINYWFHLQQYIRFMVAFSSLYEERCAFTRDYNAIKTELQKLDDYDKTGIESALQGASQLVLGEWGNNIACQFVLITDGNTGVGPLSLTESFSTLNHRNASNPFPLPFAFPAKLHVVCIAPNNDPNLVKSKPLYQRLVDMTGYDGSVLIPDGNLCESTIVSMFQKLAEDMYTSFRGTLKCGNLESRVTLSPAPIPYTKLTDFDCQTNVLSELIEVCGFMPIADVGSPMAISRHLILPTSSLGKENLPLNAEIDLADEDTAEEGKVPSFCVLLHGALKVENMTALVTLGENWFGFIYSWADSKKKSNLMLTVLTPGSDAVPWLGDLNHLDSSDNLMPEQVGSFPVRPSEKRSYSQNGVELNRLRKAAISLGFLDLLNGLAYIFEQECTQLPGSAHPDCALQLTHAADVLRKTQNKDIKYVILPLITNYNSS
;
A
#
# COMPACT_ATOMS: atom_id res chain seq x y z
N MET A 1 -13.73 -37.23 -7.81
CA MET A 1 -14.04 -36.13 -6.89
C MET A 1 -12.78 -35.38 -6.51
N ARG A 2 -12.45 -34.34 -7.27
CA ARG A 2 -11.35 -33.42 -6.97
C ARG A 2 -11.96 -32.04 -6.85
N PHE A 3 -12.04 -31.54 -5.63
CA PHE A 3 -12.56 -30.21 -5.34
C PHE A 3 -11.40 -29.26 -5.22
N ILE A 4 -11.46 -28.11 -5.89
CA ILE A 4 -10.52 -27.00 -5.72
C ILE A 4 -11.35 -25.73 -5.48
N ASN A 5 -11.35 -25.21 -4.24
CA ASN A 5 -11.87 -23.88 -3.94
C ASN A 5 -10.70 -22.94 -3.67
N TYR A 6 -10.54 -21.92 -4.50
CA TYR A 6 -9.70 -20.77 -4.20
C TYR A 6 -10.50 -19.76 -3.37
N TRP A 7 -9.85 -19.07 -2.41
CA TRP A 7 -10.50 -18.18 -1.45
C TRP A 7 -9.66 -16.93 -1.14
N PHE A 8 -9.60 -15.87 -1.98
CA PHE A 8 -8.68 -14.74 -1.68
C PHE A 8 -9.13 -13.30 -1.77
N HIS A 9 -8.68 -12.57 -0.73
CA HIS A 9 -9.32 -11.46 -0.01
C HIS A 9 -8.50 -10.19 -0.06
N LEU A 10 -9.01 -9.16 -0.73
CA LEU A 10 -8.78 -7.77 -0.34
C LEU A 10 -10.08 -6.98 -0.34
N GLN A 11 -10.14 -6.05 0.61
CA GLN A 11 -11.17 -5.03 0.81
C GLN A 11 -12.61 -5.59 0.83
N GLN A 12 -13.04 -6.12 1.99
CA GLN A 12 -14.33 -6.81 2.17
C GLN A 12 -14.50 -7.99 1.19
N TYR A 13 -14.00 -9.16 1.61
CA TYR A 13 -14.20 -10.51 1.06
C TYR A 13 -14.44 -10.66 -0.45
N ILE A 14 -13.68 -9.96 -1.29
CA ILE A 14 -13.59 -10.30 -2.71
C ILE A 14 -12.93 -11.68 -2.81
N ARG A 15 -13.46 -12.57 -3.65
CA ARG A 15 -13.06 -13.97 -3.81
C ARG A 15 -13.24 -14.38 -5.27
N PHE A 16 -12.46 -15.32 -5.76
CA PHE A 16 -12.61 -15.90 -7.11
C PHE A 16 -12.42 -17.41 -7.02
N MET A 17 -12.97 -18.14 -7.99
CA MET A 17 -12.91 -19.60 -8.03
C MET A 17 -12.38 -20.08 -9.37
N VAL A 18 -11.33 -20.90 -9.33
CA VAL A 18 -10.76 -21.60 -10.48
C VAL A 18 -10.89 -23.11 -10.25
N ALA A 19 -11.46 -23.82 -11.21
CA ALA A 19 -11.43 -25.27 -11.25
C ALA A 19 -10.25 -25.71 -12.13
N PHE A 20 -9.63 -26.85 -11.82
CA PHE A 20 -8.57 -27.39 -12.67
C PHE A 20 -8.58 -28.91 -12.78
N SER A 21 -8.11 -29.35 -13.94
CA SER A 21 -7.78 -30.71 -14.31
C SER A 21 -6.53 -30.63 -15.21
N SER A 22 -6.59 -31.14 -16.46
CA SER A 22 -5.53 -30.95 -17.46
C SER A 22 -5.40 -29.49 -17.89
N LEU A 23 -6.52 -28.76 -17.86
CA LEU A 23 -6.63 -27.32 -18.04
C LEU A 23 -7.18 -26.69 -16.76
N TYR A 24 -7.12 -25.35 -16.67
CA TYR A 24 -7.82 -24.61 -15.64
C TYR A 24 -8.93 -23.76 -16.27
N GLU A 25 -9.97 -23.49 -15.50
CA GLU A 25 -11.11 -22.67 -15.89
C GLU A 25 -11.48 -21.73 -14.75
N GLU A 26 -11.63 -20.45 -15.06
CA GLU A 26 -12.22 -19.48 -14.15
C GLU A 26 -13.74 -19.73 -14.06
N ARG A 27 -14.18 -20.26 -12.92
CA ARG A 27 -15.60 -20.56 -12.65
C ARG A 27 -16.34 -19.36 -12.08
N CYS A 28 -15.64 -18.53 -11.31
CA CYS A 28 -16.20 -17.34 -10.73
C CYS A 28 -15.12 -16.26 -10.66
N ALA A 29 -15.39 -15.11 -11.27
CA ALA A 29 -14.52 -13.95 -11.19
C ALA A 29 -14.51 -13.35 -9.78
N PHE A 30 -13.60 -12.41 -9.54
CA PHE A 30 -13.48 -11.70 -8.27
C PHE A 30 -14.82 -11.05 -7.86
N THR A 31 -15.44 -11.57 -6.82
CA THR A 31 -16.76 -11.17 -6.34
C THR A 31 -16.85 -11.13 -4.82
N ARG A 32 -17.73 -10.28 -4.30
CA ARG A 32 -18.12 -10.28 -2.87
C ARG A 32 -19.31 -11.20 -2.60
N ASP A 33 -20.02 -11.64 -3.64
CA ASP A 33 -21.21 -12.46 -3.54
C ASP A 33 -20.86 -13.92 -3.22
N TYR A 34 -21.10 -14.31 -1.98
CA TYR A 34 -20.89 -15.68 -1.52
C TYR A 34 -21.82 -16.68 -2.21
N ASN A 35 -23.04 -16.26 -2.53
CA ASN A 35 -24.03 -17.12 -3.16
C ASN A 35 -23.65 -17.45 -4.61
N ALA A 36 -23.00 -16.53 -5.32
CA ALA A 36 -22.44 -16.80 -6.64
C ALA A 36 -21.41 -17.95 -6.59
N ILE A 37 -20.47 -17.92 -5.65
CA ILE A 37 -19.46 -18.96 -5.48
C ILE A 37 -20.11 -20.28 -5.06
N LYS A 38 -21.03 -20.26 -4.09
CA LYS A 38 -21.78 -21.43 -3.63
C LYS A 38 -22.57 -22.09 -4.77
N THR A 39 -23.14 -21.29 -5.66
CA THR A 39 -23.89 -21.76 -6.83
C THR A 39 -22.96 -22.43 -7.84
N GLU A 40 -21.78 -21.86 -8.11
CA GLU A 40 -20.82 -22.47 -9.02
C GLU A 40 -20.20 -23.75 -8.45
N LEU A 41 -20.04 -23.83 -7.13
CA LEU A 41 -19.61 -25.04 -6.43
C LEU A 41 -20.53 -26.24 -6.65
N GLN A 42 -21.83 -26.00 -6.79
CA GLN A 42 -22.82 -27.04 -7.05
C GLN A 42 -22.81 -27.55 -8.50
N LYS A 43 -22.11 -26.85 -9.41
CA LYS A 43 -22.07 -27.15 -10.85
C LYS A 43 -20.72 -27.71 -11.31
N LEU A 44 -19.90 -28.24 -10.39
CA LEU A 44 -18.60 -28.79 -10.73
C LEU A 44 -18.75 -30.14 -11.47
N ASP A 45 -18.04 -30.24 -12.59
CA ASP A 45 -17.97 -31.47 -13.39
C ASP A 45 -16.71 -32.30 -13.02
N ASP A 46 -16.76 -33.61 -13.27
CA ASP A 46 -15.60 -34.49 -13.14
C ASP A 46 -14.76 -34.50 -14.43
N TYR A 47 -13.44 -34.41 -14.27
CA TYR A 47 -12.47 -34.36 -15.37
C TYR A 47 -11.33 -35.38 -15.20
N ASP A 48 -10.30 -35.26 -16.02
CA ASP A 48 -9.27 -36.27 -16.29
C ASP A 48 -8.03 -36.25 -15.36
N LYS A 49 -7.09 -35.32 -15.58
CA LYS A 49 -5.72 -35.34 -15.06
C LYS A 49 -5.46 -34.15 -14.14
N THR A 50 -4.54 -34.26 -13.20
CA THR A 50 -4.19 -33.14 -12.32
C THR A 50 -3.07 -32.29 -12.92
N GLY A 51 -3.33 -31.02 -13.23
CA GLY A 51 -2.36 -30.03 -13.72
C GLY A 51 -2.22 -28.83 -12.79
N ILE A 52 -1.58 -29.03 -11.62
CA ILE A 52 -1.47 -28.01 -10.57
C ILE A 52 -0.70 -26.78 -11.04
N GLU A 53 0.40 -26.98 -11.78
CA GLU A 53 1.23 -25.90 -12.26
C GLU A 53 0.46 -24.94 -13.18
N SER A 54 -0.27 -25.48 -14.16
CA SER A 54 -1.11 -24.71 -15.07
C SER A 54 -2.17 -23.92 -14.31
N ALA A 55 -2.76 -24.52 -13.27
CA ALA A 55 -3.75 -23.86 -12.43
C ALA A 55 -3.16 -22.70 -11.62
N LEU A 56 -1.99 -22.90 -11.00
CA LEU A 56 -1.28 -21.84 -10.27
C LEU A 56 -0.86 -20.70 -11.21
N GLN A 57 -0.39 -21.03 -12.40
CA GLN A 57 -0.05 -20.03 -13.42
C GLN A 57 -1.28 -19.23 -13.83
N GLY A 58 -2.38 -19.89 -14.13
CA GLY A 58 -3.65 -19.25 -14.48
C GLY A 58 -4.18 -18.33 -13.39
N ALA A 59 -4.25 -18.85 -12.16
CA ALA A 59 -4.73 -18.07 -11.02
C ALA A 59 -3.81 -16.87 -10.69
N SER A 60 -2.50 -17.02 -10.86
CA SER A 60 -1.55 -15.90 -10.74
C SER A 60 -1.79 -14.81 -11.78
N GLN A 61 -2.07 -15.18 -13.05
CA GLN A 61 -2.40 -14.21 -14.10
C GLN A 61 -3.73 -13.48 -13.83
N LEU A 62 -4.74 -14.16 -13.31
CA LEU A 62 -6.00 -13.53 -12.91
C LEU A 62 -5.78 -12.47 -11.81
N VAL A 63 -4.97 -12.79 -10.79
CA VAL A 63 -4.62 -11.83 -9.73
C VAL A 63 -3.86 -10.64 -10.30
N LEU A 64 -2.83 -10.87 -11.12
CA LEU A 64 -2.03 -9.81 -11.72
C LEU A 64 -2.86 -8.92 -12.66
N GLY A 65 -3.81 -9.49 -13.39
CA GLY A 65 -4.69 -8.77 -14.30
C GLY A 65 -5.64 -7.81 -13.60
N GLU A 66 -6.19 -8.22 -12.45
CA GLU A 66 -7.17 -7.41 -11.70
C GLU A 66 -6.53 -6.50 -10.66
N TRP A 67 -5.53 -6.99 -9.93
CA TRP A 67 -5.01 -6.35 -8.72
C TRP A 67 -3.54 -5.92 -8.83
N GLY A 68 -2.84 -6.33 -9.89
CA GLY A 68 -1.42 -6.08 -10.04
C GLY A 68 -0.57 -6.83 -9.01
N ASN A 69 0.60 -6.29 -8.68
CA ASN A 69 1.62 -7.00 -7.91
C ASN A 69 1.77 -6.58 -6.42
N ASN A 70 1.04 -5.55 -5.98
CA ASN A 70 1.21 -4.97 -4.63
C ASN A 70 0.17 -5.47 -3.63
N ILE A 71 -0.69 -6.39 -4.07
CA ILE A 71 -1.89 -6.77 -3.37
C ILE A 71 -1.66 -8.16 -2.77
N ALA A 72 -1.69 -8.22 -1.44
CA ALA A 72 -1.39 -9.44 -0.71
C ALA A 72 -2.52 -10.46 -0.84
N CYS A 73 -2.28 -11.52 -1.59
CA CYS A 73 -3.22 -12.62 -1.70
C CYS A 73 -2.83 -13.72 -0.71
N GLN A 74 -3.66 -14.74 -0.66
CA GLN A 74 -3.29 -16.03 -0.09
C GLN A 74 -3.72 -17.04 -1.21
N PHE A 75 -3.52 -18.35 -1.10
CA PHE A 75 -3.97 -19.38 -2.06
C PHE A 75 -4.47 -20.58 -1.24
N VAL A 76 -5.61 -21.20 -1.59
CA VAL A 76 -6.19 -22.39 -0.94
C VAL A 76 -6.34 -23.38 -2.07
N LEU A 77 -5.39 -24.30 -2.14
CA LEU A 77 -5.40 -25.41 -3.08
C LEU A 77 -6.09 -26.58 -2.41
N ILE A 78 -7.36 -26.81 -2.72
CA ILE A 78 -8.04 -28.04 -2.27
C ILE A 78 -7.74 -29.15 -3.28
N THR A 79 -7.45 -30.37 -2.81
CA THR A 79 -7.11 -31.51 -3.66
C THR A 79 -7.38 -32.82 -2.93
N ASP A 80 -7.49 -33.93 -3.66
CA ASP A 80 -7.52 -35.28 -3.09
C ASP A 80 -6.12 -35.76 -2.62
N GLY A 81 -5.11 -34.88 -2.67
CA GLY A 81 -3.73 -35.22 -2.33
C GLY A 81 -2.99 -35.96 -3.44
N ASN A 82 -3.56 -36.10 -4.64
CA ASN A 82 -2.89 -36.70 -5.77
C ASN A 82 -2.20 -35.63 -6.63
N THR A 83 -0.92 -35.85 -6.93
CA THR A 83 -0.08 -34.93 -7.71
C THR A 83 -0.16 -35.12 -9.22
N GLY A 84 -1.04 -36.00 -9.69
CA GLY A 84 -1.15 -36.36 -11.10
C GLY A 84 -0.08 -37.37 -11.53
N VAL A 85 -0.21 -37.88 -12.76
CA VAL A 85 0.69 -38.90 -13.32
C VAL A 85 1.06 -38.52 -14.76
N GLY A 86 2.35 -38.58 -15.08
CA GLY A 86 2.88 -38.28 -16.41
C GLY A 86 2.99 -36.77 -16.68
N PRO A 87 2.89 -36.34 -17.95
CA PRO A 87 2.99 -34.94 -18.35
C PRO A 87 2.03 -34.06 -17.55
N LEU A 88 2.53 -32.91 -17.06
CA LEU A 88 1.84 -31.95 -16.18
C LEU A 88 1.66 -32.39 -14.72
N SER A 89 2.14 -33.58 -14.34
CA SER A 89 2.18 -33.97 -12.93
C SER A 89 3.15 -33.10 -12.14
N LEU A 90 2.86 -32.88 -10.87
CA LEU A 90 3.71 -32.05 -10.01
C LEU A 90 5.14 -32.59 -9.90
N THR A 91 5.31 -33.92 -9.94
CA THR A 91 6.62 -34.56 -9.92
C THR A 91 7.45 -34.19 -11.14
N GLU A 92 6.85 -34.17 -12.32
CA GLU A 92 7.52 -33.78 -13.57
C GLU A 92 7.77 -32.27 -13.65
N SER A 93 6.80 -31.47 -13.18
CA SER A 93 6.97 -30.03 -13.01
C SER A 93 8.21 -29.70 -12.18
N PHE A 94 8.44 -30.44 -11.10
CA PHE A 94 9.63 -30.27 -10.27
C PHE A 94 10.91 -30.85 -10.86
N SER A 95 10.87 -31.93 -11.63
CA SER A 95 12.07 -32.47 -12.27
C SER A 95 12.58 -31.56 -13.39
N THR A 96 11.67 -30.82 -14.04
CA THR A 96 12.00 -29.90 -15.14
C THR A 96 12.38 -28.49 -14.69
N LEU A 97 12.31 -28.17 -13.39
CA LEU A 97 12.60 -26.83 -12.83
C LEU A 97 13.92 -26.22 -13.34
N ASN A 98 15.01 -27.00 -13.33
CA ASN A 98 16.35 -26.53 -13.70
C ASN A 98 16.53 -26.32 -15.21
N HIS A 99 15.62 -26.83 -16.03
CA HIS A 99 15.66 -26.74 -17.49
C HIS A 99 14.78 -25.61 -18.03
N ARG A 100 14.11 -24.86 -17.14
CA ARG A 100 13.22 -23.76 -17.52
C ARG A 100 13.98 -22.50 -17.83
N ASN A 101 13.42 -21.75 -18.76
CA ASN A 101 13.89 -20.46 -19.24
C ASN A 101 12.85 -19.37 -18.93
N ALA A 102 13.24 -18.10 -19.11
CA ALA A 102 12.37 -16.95 -18.82
C ALA A 102 11.04 -16.94 -19.58
N SER A 103 10.93 -17.67 -20.69
CA SER A 103 9.69 -17.84 -21.47
C SER A 103 8.70 -18.82 -20.85
N ASN A 104 9.14 -19.71 -19.95
CA ASN A 104 8.26 -20.66 -19.26
C ASN A 104 8.70 -20.83 -17.79
N PRO A 105 8.61 -19.77 -16.98
CA PRO A 105 8.98 -19.84 -15.57
C PRO A 105 8.01 -20.73 -14.81
N PHE A 106 8.49 -21.36 -13.73
CA PHE A 106 7.60 -22.00 -12.77
C PHE A 106 6.78 -20.90 -12.05
N PRO A 107 5.48 -21.11 -11.76
CA PRO A 107 4.60 -20.06 -11.25
C PRO A 107 4.93 -19.59 -9.81
N LEU A 108 5.85 -20.26 -9.12
CA LEU A 108 6.28 -19.93 -7.76
C LEU A 108 7.78 -19.54 -7.73
N PRO A 109 8.18 -18.57 -6.89
CA PRO A 109 7.33 -17.76 -6.00
C PRO A 109 6.39 -16.85 -6.80
N PHE A 110 5.25 -16.49 -6.19
CA PHE A 110 4.33 -15.54 -6.80
C PHE A 110 4.99 -14.17 -6.99
N ALA A 111 4.59 -13.44 -8.04
CA ALA A 111 5.08 -12.10 -8.34
C ALA A 111 4.49 -11.00 -7.44
N PHE A 112 3.69 -11.40 -6.45
CA PHE A 112 2.99 -10.56 -5.48
C PHE A 112 3.01 -11.26 -4.11
N PRO A 113 2.82 -10.53 -3.01
CA PRO A 113 2.78 -11.14 -1.68
C PRO A 113 1.65 -12.17 -1.63
N ALA A 114 1.97 -13.44 -1.40
CA ALA A 114 0.98 -14.50 -1.43
C ALA A 114 1.34 -15.65 -0.49
N LYS A 115 0.35 -16.11 0.27
CA LYS A 115 0.44 -17.36 1.03
C LYS A 115 -0.08 -18.54 0.21
N LEU A 116 0.36 -19.77 0.48
CA LEU A 116 -0.22 -20.98 -0.14
C LEU A 116 -0.60 -22.03 0.91
N HIS A 117 -1.89 -22.26 1.05
CA HIS A 117 -2.47 -23.31 1.87
C HIS A 117 -2.93 -24.46 0.98
N VAL A 118 -2.44 -25.66 1.22
CA VAL A 118 -2.86 -26.87 0.48
C VAL A 118 -3.72 -27.71 1.39
N VAL A 119 -4.99 -27.93 1.02
CA VAL A 119 -5.96 -28.74 1.76
C VAL A 119 -6.14 -30.07 1.05
N CYS A 120 -5.59 -31.13 1.62
CA CYS A 120 -5.67 -32.48 1.06
C CYS A 120 -6.86 -33.24 1.66
N ILE A 121 -7.93 -33.43 0.90
CA ILE A 121 -9.09 -34.25 1.26
C ILE A 121 -8.78 -35.73 1.00
N ALA A 122 -7.95 -36.31 1.86
CA ALA A 122 -7.58 -37.72 1.81
C ALA A 122 -7.32 -38.29 3.22
N PRO A 123 -7.45 -39.61 3.42
CA PRO A 123 -7.08 -40.24 4.68
C PRO A 123 -5.57 -40.07 4.96
N ASN A 124 -5.21 -39.80 6.21
CA ASN A 124 -3.80 -39.60 6.60
C ASN A 124 -2.89 -40.81 6.30
N ASN A 125 -3.48 -42.02 6.27
CA ASN A 125 -2.77 -43.26 5.97
C ASN A 125 -2.78 -43.64 4.47
N ASP A 126 -3.28 -42.78 3.58
CA ASP A 126 -3.27 -43.07 2.14
C ASP A 126 -1.82 -43.10 1.61
N PRO A 127 -1.34 -44.23 1.04
CA PRO A 127 0.02 -44.33 0.50
C PRO A 127 0.35 -43.29 -0.57
N ASN A 128 -0.64 -42.82 -1.33
CA ASN A 128 -0.45 -41.78 -2.33
C ASN A 128 -0.23 -40.42 -1.66
N LEU A 129 -1.00 -40.11 -0.62
CA LEU A 129 -0.85 -38.88 0.15
C LEU A 129 0.50 -38.81 0.86
N VAL A 130 0.97 -39.93 1.42
CA VAL A 130 2.29 -40.00 2.08
C VAL A 130 3.41 -39.66 1.09
N LYS A 131 3.29 -40.09 -0.17
CA LYS A 131 4.26 -39.78 -1.23
C LYS A 131 4.14 -38.36 -1.77
N SER A 132 2.93 -37.81 -1.85
CA SER A 132 2.68 -36.47 -2.40
C SER A 132 2.87 -35.34 -1.40
N LYS A 133 2.68 -35.59 -0.10
CA LYS A 133 2.82 -34.59 0.96
C LYS A 133 4.13 -33.79 0.90
N PRO A 134 5.31 -34.41 0.69
CA PRO A 134 6.56 -33.65 0.51
C PRO A 134 6.57 -32.74 -0.72
N LEU A 135 5.83 -33.11 -1.78
CA LEU A 135 5.72 -32.30 -3.00
C LEU A 135 4.84 -31.06 -2.76
N TYR A 136 3.74 -31.21 -2.03
CA TYR A 136 2.93 -30.06 -1.60
C TYR A 136 3.67 -29.17 -0.61
N GLN A 137 4.43 -29.76 0.32
CA GLN A 137 5.27 -28.97 1.23
C GLN A 137 6.30 -28.15 0.44
N ARG A 138 6.93 -28.75 -0.58
CA ARG A 138 7.85 -28.04 -1.46
C ARG A 138 7.18 -26.87 -2.20
N LEU A 139 5.91 -26.98 -2.61
CA LEU A 139 5.18 -25.84 -3.19
C LEU A 139 5.06 -24.69 -2.18
N VAL A 140 4.71 -24.98 -0.93
CA VAL A 140 4.61 -23.98 0.15
C VAL A 140 5.97 -23.37 0.48
N ASP A 141 7.04 -24.18 0.50
CA ASP A 141 8.38 -23.68 0.77
C ASP A 141 8.83 -22.70 -0.33
N MET A 142 8.45 -22.96 -1.60
CA MET A 142 8.72 -22.08 -2.73
C MET A 142 7.95 -20.74 -2.68
N THR A 143 6.91 -20.60 -1.84
CA THR A 143 6.25 -19.30 -1.58
C THR A 143 6.90 -18.51 -0.45
N GLY A 144 8.05 -18.96 0.07
CA GLY A 144 8.76 -18.29 1.16
C GLY A 144 8.31 -18.74 2.56
N TYR A 145 7.83 -19.98 2.69
CA TYR A 145 7.31 -20.58 3.93
C TYR A 145 6.05 -19.93 4.50
N ASP A 146 5.40 -19.05 3.73
CA ASP A 146 4.14 -18.42 4.14
C ASP A 146 2.97 -19.27 3.60
N GLY A 147 2.44 -20.17 4.42
CA GLY A 147 1.43 -21.15 4.02
C GLY A 147 1.39 -22.42 4.87
N SER A 148 0.56 -23.40 4.50
CA SER A 148 0.43 -24.66 5.26
C SER A 148 -0.12 -25.81 4.43
N VAL A 149 0.34 -27.04 4.66
CA VAL A 149 -0.31 -28.25 4.15
C VAL A 149 -1.21 -28.84 5.24
N LEU A 150 -2.51 -28.91 4.98
CA LEU A 150 -3.55 -29.40 5.88
C LEU A 150 -4.08 -30.75 5.41
N ILE A 151 -4.25 -31.67 6.37
CA ILE A 151 -4.73 -33.04 6.19
C ILE A 151 -5.75 -33.33 7.32
N PRO A 152 -6.83 -34.09 7.08
CA PRO A 152 -7.83 -34.41 8.11
C PRO A 152 -7.21 -35.15 9.30
N ASP A 153 -7.53 -34.68 10.50
CA ASP A 153 -7.19 -35.36 11.74
C ASP A 153 -8.11 -36.58 11.92
N GLY A 154 -7.56 -37.77 11.74
CA GLY A 154 -8.28 -39.04 11.92
C GLY A 154 -8.92 -39.59 10.64
N ASN A 155 -10.07 -40.25 10.78
CA ASN A 155 -10.77 -40.87 9.66
C ASN A 155 -11.48 -39.80 8.82
N LEU A 156 -11.35 -39.90 7.50
CA LEU A 156 -11.97 -38.97 6.57
C LEU A 156 -13.50 -39.03 6.70
N CYS A 157 -14.09 -37.96 7.24
CA CYS A 157 -15.53 -37.76 7.30
C CYS A 157 -15.88 -36.27 7.26
N GLU A 158 -17.14 -35.95 6.99
CA GLU A 158 -17.61 -34.56 6.87
C GLU A 158 -17.23 -33.70 8.08
N SER A 159 -17.44 -34.20 9.31
CA SER A 159 -17.11 -33.46 10.53
C SER A 159 -15.63 -33.08 10.62
N THR A 160 -14.71 -33.99 10.27
CA THR A 160 -13.26 -33.72 10.26
C THR A 160 -12.86 -32.69 9.22
N ILE A 161 -13.52 -32.70 8.05
CA ILE A 161 -13.27 -31.71 6.99
C ILE A 161 -13.79 -30.34 7.42
N VAL A 162 -15.01 -30.27 7.96
CA VAL A 162 -15.60 -29.02 8.48
C VAL A 162 -14.71 -28.42 9.56
N SER A 163 -14.27 -29.23 10.53
CA SER A 163 -13.37 -28.75 11.59
C SER A 163 -12.03 -28.24 11.04
N MET A 164 -11.50 -28.86 9.99
CA MET A 164 -10.25 -28.41 9.37
C MET A 164 -10.43 -27.06 8.67
N PHE A 165 -11.49 -26.88 7.87
CA PHE A 165 -11.78 -25.60 7.23
C PHE A 165 -12.11 -24.51 8.26
N GLN A 166 -12.75 -24.88 9.38
CA GLN A 166 -13.01 -23.96 10.47
C GLN A 166 -11.69 -23.47 11.10
N LYS A 167 -10.77 -24.38 11.41
CA LYS A 167 -9.45 -24.03 11.93
C LYS A 167 -8.66 -23.18 10.94
N LEU A 168 -8.67 -23.54 9.66
CA LEU A 168 -8.04 -22.74 8.60
C LEU A 168 -8.64 -21.32 8.54
N ALA A 169 -9.97 -21.22 8.68
CA ALA A 169 -10.65 -19.94 8.66
C ALA A 169 -10.33 -19.09 9.90
N GLU A 170 -10.23 -19.71 11.07
CA GLU A 170 -9.80 -19.05 12.31
C GLU A 170 -8.36 -18.54 12.18
N ASP A 171 -7.44 -19.34 11.64
CA ASP A 171 -6.05 -18.94 11.44
C ASP A 171 -5.87 -17.84 10.37
N MET A 172 -6.66 -17.88 9.29
CA MET A 172 -6.49 -16.98 8.13
C MET A 172 -7.35 -15.71 8.19
N TYR A 173 -8.50 -15.75 8.87
CA TYR A 173 -9.52 -14.71 8.81
C TYR A 173 -9.87 -14.13 10.19
N THR A 174 -8.99 -14.25 11.18
CA THR A 174 -9.10 -13.49 12.43
C THR A 174 -9.21 -11.99 12.11
N SER A 175 -10.37 -11.43 12.39
CA SER A 175 -10.60 -9.99 12.28
C SER A 175 -9.85 -9.29 13.41
N PHE A 176 -9.11 -8.23 13.07
CA PHE A 176 -8.60 -7.34 14.10
C PHE A 176 -9.77 -6.72 14.85
N ARG A 177 -9.73 -6.76 16.18
CA ARG A 177 -10.69 -6.13 17.07
C ARG A 177 -9.96 -5.10 17.92
N GLY A 178 -10.52 -3.91 17.99
CA GLY A 178 -9.94 -2.82 18.76
C GLY A 178 -10.99 -1.85 19.28
N THR A 179 -10.51 -0.77 19.86
CA THR A 179 -11.32 0.33 20.39
C THR A 179 -10.84 1.61 19.74
N LEU A 180 -11.74 2.30 19.06
CA LEU A 180 -11.51 3.64 18.54
C LEU A 180 -11.96 4.65 19.61
N LYS A 181 -11.06 5.50 20.05
CA LYS A 181 -11.28 6.42 21.17
C LYS A 181 -10.90 7.85 20.81
N CYS A 182 -11.68 8.82 21.27
CA CYS A 182 -11.39 10.25 21.21
C CYS A 182 -11.83 10.89 22.53
N GLY A 183 -10.88 11.15 23.43
CA GLY A 183 -11.18 11.60 24.79
C GLY A 183 -12.06 10.59 25.53
N ASN A 184 -13.30 10.98 25.86
CA ASN A 184 -14.27 10.12 26.54
C ASN A 184 -15.25 9.41 25.59
N LEU A 185 -15.15 9.66 24.28
CA LEU A 185 -15.95 8.99 23.26
C LEU A 185 -15.22 7.74 22.78
N GLU A 186 -15.88 6.60 22.78
CA GLU A 186 -15.29 5.36 22.29
C GLU A 186 -16.30 4.48 21.56
N SER A 187 -15.79 3.61 20.70
CA SER A 187 -16.56 2.53 20.09
C SER A 187 -15.65 1.35 19.80
N ARG A 188 -16.20 0.14 19.98
CA ARG A 188 -15.54 -1.08 19.52
C ARG A 188 -15.57 -1.13 18.00
N VAL A 189 -14.44 -1.51 17.41
CA VAL A 189 -14.26 -1.51 15.96
C VAL A 189 -13.55 -2.78 15.50
N THR A 190 -13.77 -3.13 14.24
CA THR A 190 -12.94 -4.05 13.48
C THR A 190 -12.28 -3.33 12.32
N LEU A 191 -11.08 -3.81 11.95
CA LEU A 191 -10.35 -3.32 10.78
C LEU A 191 -10.41 -4.35 9.66
N SER A 192 -10.72 -3.90 8.45
CA SER A 192 -10.81 -4.74 7.26
C SER A 192 -9.99 -4.17 6.10
N PRO A 193 -8.97 -4.88 5.59
CA PRO A 193 -8.46 -6.18 6.08
C PRO A 193 -7.82 -6.02 7.47
N ALA A 194 -7.52 -7.13 8.16
CA ALA A 194 -6.78 -7.07 9.41
C ALA A 194 -5.35 -6.50 9.16
N PRO A 195 -4.83 -5.60 10.02
CA PRO A 195 -3.47 -5.12 9.92
C PRO A 195 -2.46 -6.26 10.07
N ILE A 196 -1.45 -6.26 9.20
CA ILE A 196 -0.32 -7.18 9.28
C ILE A 196 0.81 -6.46 10.04
N PRO A 197 1.56 -7.15 10.92
CA PRO A 197 2.74 -6.58 11.55
C PRO A 197 3.70 -5.98 10.52
N TYR A 198 4.15 -4.75 10.77
CA TYR A 198 5.12 -4.09 9.92
C TYR A 198 6.53 -4.42 10.39
N THR A 199 7.39 -4.90 9.49
CA THR A 199 8.80 -5.18 9.82
C THR A 199 9.70 -4.29 9.00
N LYS A 200 10.51 -3.47 9.68
CA LYS A 200 11.55 -2.64 9.07
C LYS A 200 12.89 -3.35 9.21
N LEU A 201 13.48 -3.70 8.08
CA LEU A 201 14.84 -4.21 7.99
C LEU A 201 15.80 -3.04 7.78
N THR A 202 16.79 -2.94 8.66
CA THR A 202 17.93 -2.03 8.52
C THR A 202 19.22 -2.86 8.47
N ASP A 203 20.34 -2.24 8.07
CA ASP A 203 21.63 -2.93 7.95
C ASP A 203 22.11 -3.60 9.26
N PHE A 204 21.59 -3.16 10.41
CA PHE A 204 22.05 -3.60 11.73
C PHE A 204 20.93 -4.09 12.67
N ASP A 205 19.66 -3.88 12.33
CA ASP A 205 18.53 -4.20 13.21
C ASP A 205 17.26 -4.57 12.43
N CYS A 206 16.42 -5.39 13.04
CA CYS A 206 15.12 -5.81 12.53
C CYS A 206 14.06 -5.46 13.58
N GLN A 207 13.22 -4.47 13.27
CA GLN A 207 12.17 -4.02 14.18
C GLN A 207 10.80 -4.36 13.61
N THR A 208 10.01 -5.08 14.40
CA THR A 208 8.63 -5.44 14.06
C THR A 208 7.66 -4.68 14.96
N ASN A 209 6.77 -3.90 14.34
CA ASN A 209 5.71 -3.15 14.99
C ASN A 209 4.35 -3.81 14.74
N VAL A 210 3.57 -3.98 15.81
CA VAL A 210 2.20 -4.51 15.76
C VAL A 210 1.23 -3.41 16.16
N LEU A 211 0.13 -3.28 15.42
CA LEU A 211 -0.86 -2.22 15.63
C LEU A 211 -1.57 -2.44 16.98
N SER A 212 -1.66 -1.37 17.78
CA SER A 212 -2.34 -1.35 19.07
C SER A 212 -3.84 -1.61 18.94
N GLU A 213 -4.41 -2.41 19.84
CA GLU A 213 -5.86 -2.59 19.95
C GLU A 213 -6.59 -1.29 20.31
N LEU A 214 -5.90 -0.33 20.92
CA LEU A 214 -6.42 1.02 21.16
C LEU A 214 -5.95 1.97 20.06
N ILE A 215 -6.89 2.49 19.28
CA ILE A 215 -6.70 3.54 18.29
C ILE A 215 -7.22 4.83 18.89
N GLU A 216 -6.31 5.72 19.29
CA GLU A 216 -6.65 6.96 19.98
C GLU A 216 -6.49 8.17 19.06
N VAL A 217 -7.53 8.98 18.96
CA VAL A 217 -7.52 10.25 18.23
C VAL A 217 -6.79 11.28 19.07
N CYS A 218 -5.70 11.81 18.52
CA CYS A 218 -4.88 12.84 19.17
C CYS A 218 -5.07 14.23 18.57
N GLY A 219 -5.70 14.36 17.39
CA GLY A 219 -6.00 15.66 16.82
C GLY A 219 -6.78 15.58 15.51
N PHE A 220 -7.17 16.74 14.99
CA PHE A 220 -7.85 16.90 13.72
C PHE A 220 -7.12 17.92 12.86
N MET A 221 -7.08 17.70 11.55
CA MET A 221 -6.49 18.65 10.61
C MET A 221 -7.20 18.61 9.25
N PRO A 222 -7.11 19.68 8.45
CA PRO A 222 -7.69 19.71 7.11
C PRO A 222 -7.12 18.59 6.23
N ILE A 223 -7.99 17.93 5.45
CA ILE A 223 -7.54 16.87 4.53
C ILE A 223 -6.53 17.39 3.49
N ALA A 224 -6.64 18.68 3.14
CA ALA A 224 -5.74 19.34 2.20
C ALA A 224 -4.29 19.44 2.72
N ASP A 225 -4.09 19.59 4.03
CA ASP A 225 -2.77 19.70 4.64
C ASP A 225 -2.08 18.34 4.75
N VAL A 226 -2.86 17.28 4.96
CA VAL A 226 -2.34 15.90 4.94
C VAL A 226 -1.91 15.50 3.54
N GLY A 227 -2.69 15.85 2.52
CA GLY A 227 -2.43 15.45 1.14
C GLY A 227 -2.48 13.93 0.97
N SER A 228 -1.44 13.35 0.37
CA SER A 228 -1.37 11.91 0.06
C SER A 228 -0.06 11.32 0.60
N PRO A 229 0.07 11.14 1.93
CA PRO A 229 1.27 10.57 2.52
C PRO A 229 1.48 9.11 2.10
N MET A 230 2.73 8.66 2.16
CA MET A 230 3.06 7.25 1.97
C MET A 230 2.39 6.43 3.08
N ALA A 231 1.61 5.43 2.66
CA ALA A 231 0.88 4.55 3.53
C ALA A 231 1.49 3.15 3.48
N ILE A 232 1.65 2.49 4.63
CA ILE A 232 1.93 1.06 4.70
C ILE A 232 0.71 0.29 4.23
N SER A 233 -0.46 0.64 4.77
CA SER A 233 -1.70 -0.09 4.55
C SER A 233 -2.91 0.80 4.81
N ARG A 234 -4.07 0.35 4.31
CA ARG A 234 -5.36 1.03 4.48
C ARG A 234 -6.42 0.03 4.90
N HIS A 235 -7.24 0.43 5.87
CA HIS A 235 -8.21 -0.45 6.52
C HIS A 235 -9.54 0.28 6.67
N LEU A 236 -10.63 -0.37 6.27
CA LEU A 236 -11.96 0.09 6.65
C LEU A 236 -12.17 -0.09 8.14
N ILE A 237 -12.72 0.92 8.80
CA ILE A 237 -13.13 0.85 10.20
C ILE A 237 -14.62 0.54 10.23
N LEU A 238 -14.97 -0.60 10.83
CA LEU A 238 -16.34 -1.07 10.95
C LEU A 238 -16.74 -1.10 12.43
N PRO A 239 -17.85 -0.45 12.84
CA PRO A 239 -18.31 -0.52 14.23
C PRO A 239 -18.78 -1.94 14.58
N THR A 240 -18.52 -2.37 15.81
CA THR A 240 -19.05 -3.63 16.36
C THR A 240 -19.98 -3.36 17.54
N SER A 241 -21.09 -4.11 17.63
CA SER A 241 -22.00 -3.97 18.76
C SER A 241 -21.41 -4.59 20.02
N SER A 242 -21.56 -3.90 21.14
CA SER A 242 -20.94 -4.23 22.43
C SER A 242 -21.72 -5.29 23.25
N LEU A 243 -22.64 -6.04 22.64
CA LEU A 243 -23.50 -6.98 23.35
C LEU A 243 -23.10 -8.45 23.10
N GLY A 244 -22.12 -8.91 23.87
CA GLY A 244 -22.24 -10.19 24.59
C GLY A 244 -22.41 -11.49 23.80
N LYS A 245 -21.64 -11.72 22.74
CA LYS A 245 -21.43 -13.10 22.23
C LYS A 245 -19.94 -13.39 22.04
N GLU A 246 -19.25 -13.60 23.16
CA GLU A 246 -17.82 -13.96 23.18
C GLU A 246 -17.54 -15.40 22.71
N ASN A 247 -18.55 -16.21 22.36
CA ASN A 247 -18.37 -17.54 21.78
C ASN A 247 -19.50 -17.89 20.81
N LEU A 248 -19.49 -17.32 19.61
CA LEU A 248 -20.27 -17.86 18.48
C LEU A 248 -19.32 -18.70 17.61
N PRO A 249 -19.58 -20.00 17.41
CA PRO A 249 -18.98 -20.76 16.32
C PRO A 249 -19.29 -20.06 14.99
N LEU A 250 -18.45 -20.28 13.97
CA LEU A 250 -18.59 -19.83 12.57
C LEU A 250 -19.93 -20.21 11.87
N ASN A 251 -20.92 -20.70 12.60
CA ASN A 251 -22.27 -21.03 12.13
C ASN A 251 -23.24 -19.84 12.14
N ALA A 252 -22.82 -18.64 12.54
CA ALA A 252 -23.61 -17.45 12.24
C ALA A 252 -23.38 -17.09 10.78
N GLU A 253 -24.38 -17.37 9.95
CA GLU A 253 -24.50 -16.84 8.61
C GLU A 253 -24.04 -15.39 8.62
N ILE A 254 -22.91 -15.11 7.96
CA ILE A 254 -22.52 -13.74 7.61
C ILE A 254 -23.46 -13.35 6.48
N ASP A 255 -24.72 -13.13 6.84
CA ASP A 255 -25.71 -12.55 5.96
C ASP A 255 -25.39 -11.06 5.91
N LEU A 256 -24.59 -10.68 4.91
CA LEU A 256 -24.32 -9.28 4.54
C LEU A 256 -25.46 -8.71 3.68
N ALA A 257 -26.68 -9.23 3.83
CA ALA A 257 -27.89 -8.67 3.31
C ALA A 257 -28.73 -8.17 4.49
N ASP A 258 -28.65 -6.86 4.76
CA ASP A 258 -29.69 -5.91 5.22
C ASP A 258 -30.93 -6.34 6.05
N GLU A 259 -31.04 -7.52 6.64
CA GLU A 259 -32.22 -7.95 7.38
C GLU A 259 -31.85 -8.56 8.73
N ASP A 260 -31.59 -7.68 9.73
CA ASP A 260 -32.03 -7.81 11.14
C ASP A 260 -31.34 -6.83 12.12
N THR A 261 -31.00 -5.60 11.69
CA THR A 261 -30.44 -4.54 12.56
C THR A 261 -31.48 -3.53 13.08
N ALA A 262 -32.76 -3.92 13.22
CA ALA A 262 -33.82 -2.98 13.60
C ALA A 262 -33.69 -2.41 15.03
N GLU A 263 -32.97 -3.08 15.94
CA GLU A 263 -32.71 -2.57 17.29
C GLU A 263 -31.33 -1.91 17.46
N GLU A 264 -30.30 -2.38 16.74
CA GLU A 264 -28.92 -1.85 16.85
C GLU A 264 -28.76 -0.44 16.27
N GLY A 265 -29.57 -0.05 15.28
CA GLY A 265 -29.53 1.29 14.68
C GLY A 265 -29.99 2.44 15.59
N LYS A 266 -30.47 2.13 16.81
CA LYS A 266 -30.96 3.14 17.78
C LYS A 266 -29.90 3.60 18.77
N VAL A 267 -28.81 2.84 18.94
CA VAL A 267 -27.74 3.21 19.87
C VAL A 267 -26.77 4.17 19.17
N PRO A 268 -26.49 5.36 19.74
CA PRO A 268 -25.52 6.29 19.16
C PRO A 268 -24.14 5.64 19.03
N SER A 269 -23.56 5.70 17.83
CA SER A 269 -22.23 5.16 17.55
C SER A 269 -21.23 6.29 17.34
N PHE A 270 -20.09 6.23 18.05
CA PHE A 270 -19.00 7.20 17.86
C PHE A 270 -18.45 7.13 16.43
N CYS A 271 -18.38 5.94 15.83
CA CYS A 271 -17.94 5.77 14.44
C CYS A 271 -18.82 6.55 13.45
N VAL A 272 -20.15 6.53 13.65
CA VAL A 272 -21.09 7.26 12.79
C VAL A 272 -20.93 8.76 12.97
N LEU A 273 -20.80 9.23 14.22
CA LEU A 273 -20.55 10.64 14.53
C LEU A 273 -19.25 11.14 13.90
N LEU A 274 -18.15 10.42 14.13
CA LEU A 274 -16.81 10.76 13.62
C LEU A 274 -16.82 10.78 12.08
N HIS A 275 -17.40 9.78 11.44
CA HIS A 275 -17.55 9.75 9.98
C HIS A 275 -18.28 10.98 9.44
N GLY A 276 -19.43 11.32 10.04
CA GLY A 276 -20.22 12.47 9.63
C GLY A 276 -19.44 13.78 9.77
N ALA A 277 -18.79 13.97 10.92
CA ALA A 277 -18.00 15.17 11.21
C ALA A 277 -16.83 15.33 10.22
N LEU A 278 -16.01 14.29 10.03
CA LEU A 278 -14.86 14.34 9.14
C LEU A 278 -15.26 14.63 7.69
N LYS A 279 -16.38 14.06 7.24
CA LYS A 279 -16.90 14.27 5.89
C LYS A 279 -17.42 15.69 5.67
N VAL A 280 -18.19 16.22 6.61
CA VAL A 280 -18.82 17.55 6.50
C VAL A 280 -17.78 18.65 6.61
N GLU A 281 -16.85 18.53 7.56
CA GLU A 281 -15.82 19.54 7.81
C GLU A 281 -14.62 19.43 6.85
N ASN A 282 -14.59 18.40 5.99
CA ASN A 282 -13.47 18.11 5.10
C ASN A 282 -12.13 17.95 5.86
N MET A 283 -12.21 17.24 6.99
CA MET A 283 -11.12 17.03 7.94
C MET A 283 -10.70 15.56 7.98
N THR A 284 -9.54 15.32 8.57
CA THR A 284 -9.05 13.99 8.94
C THR A 284 -8.66 13.99 10.41
N ALA A 285 -8.74 12.83 11.06
CA ALA A 285 -8.31 12.63 12.44
C ALA A 285 -6.92 11.99 12.44
N LEU A 286 -5.95 12.63 13.11
CA LEU A 286 -4.67 12.03 13.44
C LEU A 286 -4.89 11.05 14.59
N VAL A 287 -4.35 9.84 14.45
CA VAL A 287 -4.45 8.79 15.47
C VAL A 287 -3.11 8.20 15.82
N THR A 288 -2.97 7.76 17.07
CA THR A 288 -1.85 6.92 17.51
C THR A 288 -2.21 5.45 17.37
N LEU A 289 -1.31 4.67 16.78
CA LEU A 289 -1.46 3.24 16.49
C LEU A 289 -0.51 2.37 17.34
N GLY A 290 0.31 3.00 18.16
CA GLY A 290 1.32 2.36 19.00
C GLY A 290 2.33 3.39 19.49
N GLU A 291 3.44 2.94 20.08
CA GLU A 291 4.53 3.82 20.50
C GLU A 291 5.20 4.46 19.27
N ASN A 292 5.18 5.80 19.22
CA ASN A 292 5.72 6.59 18.12
C ASN A 292 5.24 6.14 16.73
N TRP A 293 3.96 5.76 16.61
CA TRP A 293 3.38 5.27 15.37
C TRP A 293 1.99 5.88 15.15
N PHE A 294 1.80 6.44 13.95
CA PHE A 294 0.65 7.29 13.64
C PHE A 294 -0.13 6.82 12.42
N GLY A 295 -1.38 7.26 12.33
CA GLY A 295 -2.26 7.05 11.20
C GLY A 295 -3.24 8.21 11.01
N PHE A 296 -4.00 8.14 9.93
CA PHE A 296 -5.07 9.08 9.64
C PHE A 296 -6.39 8.37 9.42
N ILE A 297 -7.44 8.81 10.10
CA ILE A 297 -8.82 8.38 9.87
C ILE A 297 -9.55 9.45 9.09
N TYR A 298 -10.17 9.06 7.98
CA TYR A 298 -10.97 9.96 7.15
C TYR A 298 -12.20 9.26 6.59
N SER A 299 -13.14 10.05 6.11
CA SER A 299 -14.29 9.55 5.35
C SER A 299 -13.84 9.15 3.95
N TRP A 300 -14.08 7.90 3.58
CA TRP A 300 -13.80 7.38 2.24
C TRP A 300 -15.06 6.83 1.59
N ALA A 301 -15.21 7.04 0.28
CA ALA A 301 -16.37 6.61 -0.48
C ALA A 301 -15.92 5.83 -1.72
N ASP A 302 -16.34 4.57 -1.81
CA ASP A 302 -16.16 3.73 -3.01
C ASP A 302 -17.13 4.18 -4.13
N SER A 303 -18.28 4.71 -3.75
CA SER A 303 -19.31 5.20 -4.66
C SER A 303 -20.01 6.44 -4.09
N LYS A 304 -20.78 7.13 -4.92
CA LYS A 304 -21.59 8.29 -4.49
C LYS A 304 -22.61 7.95 -3.38
N LYS A 305 -22.96 6.68 -3.17
CA LYS A 305 -24.04 6.24 -2.28
C LYS A 305 -23.55 5.73 -0.92
N LYS A 306 -22.32 5.21 -0.82
CA LYS A 306 -21.80 4.60 0.41
C LYS A 306 -20.42 5.16 0.75
N SER A 307 -20.32 5.76 1.93
CA SER A 307 -19.05 6.19 2.52
C SER A 307 -18.86 5.54 3.89
N ASN A 308 -17.63 5.19 4.22
CA ASN A 308 -17.22 4.55 5.46
C ASN A 308 -16.01 5.28 6.05
N LEU A 309 -15.67 5.00 7.30
CA LEU A 309 -14.38 5.39 7.87
C LEU A 309 -13.26 4.52 7.29
N MET A 310 -12.17 5.16 6.91
CA MET A 310 -10.94 4.49 6.50
C MET A 310 -9.77 4.98 7.33
N LEU A 311 -9.00 4.03 7.86
CA LEU A 311 -7.70 4.24 8.48
C LEU A 311 -6.60 4.07 7.44
N THR A 312 -5.71 5.06 7.34
CA THR A 312 -4.42 4.93 6.69
C THR A 312 -3.34 4.80 7.76
N VAL A 313 -2.53 3.73 7.67
CA VAL A 313 -1.40 3.47 8.57
C VAL A 313 -0.13 4.02 7.92
N LEU A 314 0.56 4.92 8.63
CA LEU A 314 1.81 5.51 8.17
C LEU A 314 3.00 4.61 8.53
N THR A 315 4.18 4.92 8.03
CA THR A 315 5.42 4.31 8.53
C THR A 315 5.63 4.65 10.02
N PRO A 316 6.08 3.71 10.87
CA PRO A 316 6.48 4.03 12.23
C PRO A 316 7.53 5.14 12.28
N GLY A 317 7.41 6.02 13.27
CA GLY A 317 8.15 7.29 13.35
C GLY A 317 7.21 8.50 13.29
N SER A 318 7.67 9.60 13.86
CA SER A 318 6.92 10.86 13.88
C SER A 318 7.22 11.78 12.70
N ASP A 319 8.19 11.45 11.86
CA ASP A 319 8.59 12.19 10.65
C ASP A 319 8.05 11.55 9.36
N ALA A 320 7.08 10.63 9.49
CA ALA A 320 6.49 9.88 8.38
C ALA A 320 5.86 10.78 7.30
N VAL A 321 5.46 12.01 7.66
CA VAL A 321 4.90 13.01 6.74
C VAL A 321 5.73 14.29 6.85
N PRO A 322 6.79 14.45 6.05
CA PRO A 322 7.76 15.53 6.24
C PRO A 322 7.17 16.95 6.18
N TRP A 323 6.11 17.14 5.40
CA TRP A 323 5.44 18.44 5.29
C TRP A 323 4.50 18.76 6.46
N LEU A 324 4.25 17.81 7.37
CA LEU A 324 3.58 18.06 8.64
C LEU A 324 4.58 18.26 9.79
N GLY A 325 5.88 18.05 9.54
CA GLY A 325 6.91 18.10 10.57
C GLY A 325 6.86 16.88 11.49
N ASP A 326 7.28 17.07 12.73
CA ASP A 326 7.27 16.04 13.76
C ASP A 326 5.87 15.90 14.36
N LEU A 327 5.22 14.76 14.13
CA LEU A 327 3.86 14.48 14.59
C LEU A 327 3.72 14.51 16.13
N ASN A 328 4.81 14.33 16.89
CA ASN A 328 4.79 14.47 18.35
C ASN A 328 4.71 15.93 18.81
N HIS A 329 5.02 16.89 17.94
CA HIS A 329 5.05 18.32 18.25
C HIS A 329 3.85 19.08 17.66
N LEU A 330 2.83 18.37 17.20
CA LEU A 330 1.57 18.98 16.78
C LEU A 330 0.73 19.36 18.01
N ASP A 331 0.17 20.56 18.00
CA ASP A 331 -0.68 21.08 19.06
C ASP A 331 -1.85 21.88 18.47
N SER A 332 -2.86 22.15 19.29
CA SER A 332 -3.99 23.00 18.94
C SER A 332 -3.53 24.45 18.78
N SER A 333 -4.08 25.14 17.78
CA SER A 333 -3.88 26.59 17.59
C SER A 333 -4.29 27.41 18.81
N ASP A 334 -5.23 26.91 19.62
CA ASP A 334 -5.74 27.60 20.80
C ASP A 334 -4.71 27.68 21.94
N ASN A 335 -3.72 26.78 21.94
CA ASN A 335 -2.67 26.72 22.97
C ASN A 335 -1.44 27.56 22.60
N LEU A 336 -1.36 28.06 21.36
CA LEU A 336 -0.19 28.72 20.81
C LEU A 336 -0.40 30.23 20.66
N MET A 337 0.67 31.00 20.86
CA MET A 337 0.66 32.41 20.47
C MET A 337 0.58 32.53 18.94
N PRO A 338 -0.06 33.56 18.37
CA PRO A 338 -0.23 33.69 16.92
C PRO A 338 1.08 33.62 16.12
N GLU A 339 2.20 34.06 16.72
CA GLU A 339 3.53 34.01 16.11
C GLU A 339 4.16 32.61 16.09
N GLN A 340 3.64 31.67 16.90
CA GLN A 340 4.11 30.29 16.99
C GLN A 340 3.28 29.32 16.14
N VAL A 341 2.14 29.76 15.61
CA VAL A 341 1.30 28.94 14.72
C VAL A 341 2.00 28.78 13.38
N GLY A 342 2.67 27.65 13.21
CA GLY A 342 3.22 27.24 11.92
C GLY A 342 2.11 26.95 10.91
N SER A 343 2.40 27.14 9.62
CA SER A 343 1.50 26.77 8.52
C SER A 343 2.00 25.54 7.79
N PHE A 344 1.10 24.65 7.38
CA PHE A 344 1.42 23.56 6.46
C PHE A 344 1.42 24.07 5.00
N PRO A 345 2.25 23.48 4.11
CA PRO A 345 3.29 22.48 4.39
C PRO A 345 4.55 23.09 5.05
N VAL A 346 5.11 22.37 6.02
CA VAL A 346 6.43 22.66 6.60
C VAL A 346 7.48 22.54 5.50
N ARG A 347 8.18 23.64 5.23
CA ARG A 347 9.23 23.67 4.21
C ARG A 347 10.53 23.10 4.78
N PRO A 348 11.26 22.28 4.01
CA PRO A 348 12.58 21.84 4.44
C PRO A 348 13.51 23.05 4.63
N SER A 349 14.40 22.96 5.61
CA SER A 349 15.44 23.97 5.87
C SER A 349 16.30 24.23 4.64
N GLU A 350 16.58 23.18 3.87
CA GLU A 350 17.29 23.25 2.60
C GLU A 350 16.32 23.19 1.41
N LYS A 351 16.34 24.24 0.59
CA LYS A 351 15.61 24.26 -0.68
C LYS A 351 16.18 23.21 -1.62
N ARG A 352 15.30 22.38 -2.17
CA ARG A 352 15.62 21.43 -3.24
C ARG A 352 16.18 22.18 -4.45
N SER A 353 17.06 21.52 -5.21
CA SER A 353 17.75 22.10 -6.37
C SER A 353 16.80 22.74 -7.40
N TYR A 354 15.65 22.14 -7.64
CA TYR A 354 14.62 22.62 -8.56
C TYR A 354 13.80 23.81 -8.04
N SER A 355 13.93 24.18 -6.76
CA SER A 355 13.24 25.33 -6.15
C SER A 355 14.19 26.51 -5.88
N GLN A 356 15.44 26.42 -6.33
CA GLN A 356 16.44 27.47 -6.20
C GLN A 356 16.40 28.37 -7.43
N ASN A 357 15.66 29.47 -7.35
CA ASN A 357 15.74 30.54 -8.34
C ASN A 357 16.92 31.47 -7.98
N GLY A 358 17.96 31.45 -8.80
CA GLY A 358 19.05 32.42 -8.75
C GLY A 358 18.98 33.36 -9.95
N VAL A 359 19.44 34.61 -9.77
CA VAL A 359 19.67 35.51 -10.91
C VAL A 359 20.66 34.82 -11.86
N GLU A 360 20.20 34.50 -13.08
CA GLU A 360 20.85 33.53 -13.99
C GLU A 360 22.35 33.82 -14.24
N LEU A 361 22.73 35.09 -14.35
CA LEU A 361 24.13 35.50 -14.50
C LEU A 361 25.00 35.12 -13.29
N ASN A 362 24.52 35.38 -12.07
CA ASN A 362 25.23 35.02 -10.84
C ASN A 362 25.25 33.51 -10.61
N ARG A 363 24.20 32.80 -11.05
CA ARG A 363 24.11 31.33 -11.01
C ARG A 363 25.15 30.69 -11.93
N LEU A 364 25.19 31.11 -13.20
CA LEU A 364 26.17 30.62 -14.17
C LEU A 364 27.61 30.96 -13.73
N ARG A 365 27.81 32.16 -13.18
CA ARG A 365 29.12 32.57 -12.63
C ARG A 365 29.59 31.66 -11.51
N LYS A 366 28.75 31.44 -10.49
CA LYS A 366 29.08 30.56 -9.35
C LYS A 366 29.35 29.13 -9.79
N ALA A 367 28.59 28.62 -10.76
CA ALA A 367 28.81 27.29 -11.34
C ALA A 367 30.15 27.20 -12.07
N ALA A 368 30.48 28.16 -12.94
CA ALA A 368 31.74 28.20 -13.67
C ALA A 368 32.97 28.23 -12.74
N ILE A 369 32.91 29.01 -11.65
CA ILE A 369 33.99 29.08 -10.65
C ILE A 369 34.11 27.76 -9.88
N SER A 370 32.98 27.19 -9.46
CA SER A 370 32.98 25.93 -8.69
C SER A 370 33.49 24.75 -9.51
N LEU A 371 33.29 24.78 -10.83
CA LEU A 371 33.78 23.78 -11.78
C LEU A 371 35.19 24.09 -12.32
N GLY A 372 35.78 25.23 -11.96
CA GLY A 372 37.08 25.68 -12.49
C GLY A 372 37.04 26.11 -13.97
N PHE A 373 35.87 26.27 -14.58
CA PHE A 373 35.70 26.60 -15.99
C PHE A 373 35.67 28.12 -16.22
N LEU A 374 36.79 28.80 -15.92
CA LEU A 374 36.85 30.26 -15.99
C LEU A 374 36.74 30.82 -17.42
N ASP A 375 37.11 30.04 -18.44
CA ASP A 375 36.98 30.44 -19.85
C ASP A 375 35.52 30.63 -20.28
N LEU A 376 34.57 29.94 -19.62
CA LEU A 376 33.15 30.14 -19.83
C LEU A 376 32.71 31.57 -19.49
N LEU A 377 33.31 32.18 -18.45
CA LEU A 377 33.01 33.57 -18.07
C LEU A 377 33.51 34.56 -19.11
N ASN A 378 34.68 34.29 -19.71
CA ASN A 378 35.24 35.10 -20.78
C ASN A 378 34.39 34.99 -22.06
N GLY A 379 33.95 33.78 -22.40
CA GLY A 379 33.04 33.53 -23.52
C GLY A 379 31.69 34.24 -23.34
N LEU A 380 31.12 34.18 -22.14
CA LEU A 380 29.87 34.87 -21.81
C LEU A 380 30.00 36.39 -21.90
N ALA A 381 31.11 36.97 -21.44
CA ALA A 381 31.37 38.40 -21.57
C ALA A 381 31.45 38.84 -23.05
N TYR A 382 32.07 38.02 -23.91
CA TYR A 382 32.11 38.29 -25.35
C TYR A 382 30.71 38.23 -26.00
N ILE A 383 29.88 37.26 -25.59
CA ILE A 383 28.49 37.18 -26.07
C ILE A 383 27.70 38.44 -25.69
N PHE A 384 27.82 38.94 -24.45
CA PHE A 384 27.14 40.18 -24.04
C PHE A 384 27.59 41.41 -24.83
N GLU A 385 28.86 41.51 -25.21
CA GLU A 385 29.34 42.59 -26.09
C GLU A 385 28.76 42.47 -27.49
N GLN A 386 28.73 41.26 -28.05
CA GLN A 386 28.12 41.01 -29.37
C GLN A 386 26.63 41.37 -29.37
N GLU A 387 25.87 40.89 -28.38
CA GLU A 387 24.45 41.22 -28.23
C GLU A 387 24.22 42.72 -28.06
N CYS A 388 25.10 43.41 -27.31
CA CYS A 388 25.04 44.87 -27.16
C CYS A 388 25.19 45.60 -28.50
N THR A 389 26.03 45.11 -29.42
CA THR A 389 26.20 45.71 -30.76
C THR A 389 25.06 45.40 -31.73
N GLN A 390 24.28 44.35 -31.45
CA GLN A 390 23.17 43.89 -32.30
C GLN A 390 21.80 44.35 -31.80
N LEU A 391 21.76 45.22 -30.77
CA LEU A 391 20.51 45.76 -30.26
C LEU A 391 19.72 46.52 -31.34
N PRO A 392 18.41 46.28 -31.47
CA PRO A 392 17.58 47.02 -32.41
C PRO A 392 17.48 48.50 -32.02
N GLY A 393 17.31 49.40 -32.99
CA GLY A 393 17.20 50.84 -32.74
C GLY A 393 15.98 51.27 -31.88
N SER A 394 15.05 50.35 -31.61
CA SER A 394 13.92 50.52 -30.69
C SER A 394 14.20 50.03 -29.26
N ALA A 395 15.39 49.48 -28.97
CA ALA A 395 15.75 49.00 -27.65
C ALA A 395 15.91 50.15 -26.64
N HIS A 396 15.55 49.88 -25.39
CA HIS A 396 15.71 50.84 -24.31
C HIS A 396 17.20 51.15 -24.08
N PRO A 397 17.61 52.43 -23.87
CA PRO A 397 19.01 52.81 -23.71
C PRO A 397 19.71 52.12 -22.52
N ASP A 398 18.96 51.72 -21.50
CA ASP A 398 19.49 50.97 -20.35
C ASP A 398 20.01 49.57 -20.75
N CYS A 399 19.47 48.93 -21.78
CA CYS A 399 19.88 47.58 -22.19
C CYS A 399 21.37 47.51 -22.58
N ALA A 400 21.83 48.50 -23.34
CA ALA A 400 23.24 48.59 -23.75
C ALA A 400 24.16 48.79 -22.53
N LEU A 401 23.75 49.67 -21.61
CA LEU A 401 24.50 49.97 -20.39
C LEU A 401 24.61 48.74 -19.47
N GLN A 402 23.53 47.99 -19.28
CA GLN A 402 23.53 46.78 -18.45
C GLN A 402 24.35 45.64 -19.07
N LEU A 403 24.27 45.42 -20.39
CA LEU A 403 25.05 44.38 -21.08
C LEU A 403 26.55 44.67 -21.05
N THR A 404 26.94 45.93 -21.29
CA THR A 404 28.36 46.34 -21.19
C THR A 404 28.87 46.21 -19.76
N HIS A 405 28.09 46.66 -18.75
CA HIS A 405 28.44 46.49 -17.34
C HIS A 405 28.59 45.01 -16.95
N ALA A 406 27.68 44.14 -17.39
CA ALA A 406 27.76 42.71 -17.12
C ALA A 406 29.02 42.07 -17.74
N ALA A 407 29.36 42.41 -18.99
CA ALA A 407 30.56 41.93 -19.67
C ALA A 407 31.86 42.38 -18.97
N ASP A 408 31.94 43.65 -18.59
CA ASP A 408 33.10 44.22 -17.89
C ASP A 408 33.30 43.60 -16.52
N VAL A 409 32.20 43.46 -15.76
CA VAL A 409 32.26 42.89 -14.42
C VAL A 409 32.68 41.43 -14.50
N LEU A 410 32.17 40.62 -15.44
CA LEU A 410 32.54 39.21 -15.65
C LEU A 410 34.05 38.97 -15.78
N ARG A 411 34.81 39.93 -16.31
CA ARG A 411 36.27 39.83 -16.51
C ARG A 411 37.11 40.29 -15.32
N LYS A 412 36.52 40.97 -14.33
CA LYS A 412 37.24 41.47 -13.16
C LYS A 412 37.74 40.32 -12.28
N THR A 413 38.91 40.48 -11.68
CA THR A 413 39.48 39.49 -10.74
C THR A 413 38.61 39.24 -9.52
N GLN A 414 37.86 40.25 -9.07
CA GLN A 414 36.89 40.16 -7.98
C GLN A 414 35.75 39.17 -8.28
N ASN A 415 35.43 38.95 -9.55
CA ASN A 415 34.41 37.97 -9.95
C ASN A 415 34.84 36.53 -9.79
N LYS A 416 36.11 36.24 -9.48
CA LYS A 416 36.60 34.90 -9.17
C LYS A 416 36.27 34.48 -7.73
N ASP A 417 35.84 35.42 -6.88
CA ASP A 417 35.33 35.11 -5.54
C ASP A 417 33.88 34.62 -5.62
N ILE A 418 33.61 33.43 -5.08
CA ILE A 418 32.28 32.84 -5.05
C ILE A 418 31.26 33.70 -4.28
N LYS A 419 31.72 34.51 -3.30
CA LYS A 419 30.88 35.38 -2.47
C LYS A 419 30.46 36.67 -3.17
N TYR A 420 31.16 37.09 -4.22
CA TYR A 420 30.84 38.32 -4.96
C TYR A 420 29.50 38.20 -5.69
N VAL A 421 28.67 39.25 -5.68
CA VAL A 421 27.38 39.26 -6.40
C VAL A 421 27.41 40.40 -7.40
N ILE A 422 27.18 40.08 -8.68
CA ILE A 422 27.02 41.08 -9.72
C ILE A 422 25.66 41.75 -9.52
N LEU A 423 25.68 43.05 -9.26
CA LEU A 423 24.50 43.90 -9.18
C LEU A 423 24.34 44.66 -10.51
N PRO A 424 23.09 44.94 -10.95
CA PRO A 424 22.85 45.78 -12.12
C PRO A 424 23.41 47.19 -11.89
N LEU A 425 23.77 47.87 -12.99
CA LEU A 425 24.19 49.26 -12.95
C LEU A 425 22.99 50.13 -12.55
N ILE A 426 23.17 51.04 -11.60
CA ILE A 426 22.11 52.00 -11.26
C ILE A 426 22.13 53.08 -12.34
N THR A 427 21.06 53.18 -13.12
CA THR A 427 20.89 54.21 -14.14
C THR A 427 19.72 55.13 -13.80
N ASN A 428 19.79 56.39 -14.26
CA ASN A 428 18.80 57.41 -13.94
C ASN A 428 17.49 57.25 -14.72
N TYR A 429 17.39 56.24 -15.59
CA TYR A 429 16.21 55.98 -16.43
C TYR A 429 15.02 55.39 -15.64
N ASN A 430 15.21 54.96 -14.39
CA ASN A 430 14.14 54.50 -13.50
C ASN A 430 13.48 55.63 -12.67
N SER A 431 13.76 56.90 -13.00
CA SER A 431 13.23 58.10 -12.31
C SER A 431 12.24 58.85 -13.19
N SER A 432 11.23 58.17 -13.72
CA SER A 432 10.12 58.79 -14.47
C SER A 432 8.84 58.00 -14.31
#